data_AF-G5AF69-F1
#
_entry.id   AF-G5AF69-F1
#
_cell.length_a   1.000
_cell.length_b   1.000
_cell.length_c   1.000
_cell.angle_alpha   90.00
_cell.angle_beta   90.00
_cell.angle_gamma   90.00
#
_symmetry.space_group_name_H-M   'P 1'
#
loop_
_entity.id
_entity.type
_entity.pdbx_description
1 polymer ?
#
loop_
_entity_poly.entity_id
_entity_poly.type
_entity_poly.pdbx_seq_one_letter_code
_entity_poly.pdbx_strand_id
1 'polypeptide(L)'
;YGSDIAECGNTKKNGTPQPVPEDGFVKHDTLGTSHPGPCEIWCDDTRVFHNVDCGLSGEFAGQAPTSLPIDVATCKASSQLVFYWLALHVQPWQVYINCVTLDGKAAGGSTNSTTKVTAKVTKAP
;
A
#
# COMPACT_ATOMS: atom_id res chain seq x y z
N TYR A 1 -20.33 2.71 9.84
CA TYR A 1 -19.37 2.33 8.79
C TYR A 1 -18.61 1.11 9.29
N GLY A 2 -18.36 0.13 8.42
CA GLY A 2 -18.12 -1.28 8.81
C GLY A 2 -16.94 -1.51 9.76
N SER A 3 -17.12 -2.41 10.71
CA SER A 3 -16.10 -2.88 11.65
C SER A 3 -15.07 -3.82 11.02
N ASP A 4 -15.35 -4.32 9.81
CA ASP A 4 -14.66 -5.46 9.20
C ASP A 4 -14.17 -5.14 7.78
N ILE A 5 -13.42 -4.04 7.61
CA ILE A 5 -12.74 -3.77 6.34
C ILE A 5 -11.60 -4.78 6.20
N ALA A 6 -11.64 -5.60 5.15
CA ALA A 6 -10.60 -6.57 4.87
C ALA A 6 -9.26 -5.84 4.69
N GLU A 7 -8.28 -6.15 5.55
CA GLU A 7 -6.99 -5.45 5.58
C GLU A 7 -6.21 -5.58 4.26
N CYS A 8 -6.39 -6.67 3.52
CA CYS A 8 -5.69 -6.94 2.26
C CYS A 8 -6.61 -7.52 1.16
N GLY A 9 -7.92 -7.28 1.23
CA GLY A 9 -8.87 -7.67 0.16
C GLY A 9 -8.74 -9.14 -0.26
N ASN A 10 -8.29 -9.37 -1.50
CA ASN A 10 -8.11 -10.71 -2.07
C ASN A 10 -6.71 -11.31 -1.86
N THR A 11 -5.81 -10.58 -1.22
CA THR A 11 -4.42 -11.01 -0.96
C THR A 11 -4.19 -11.25 0.53
N LYS A 12 -2.94 -11.57 0.91
CA LYS A 12 -2.55 -11.91 2.29
C LYS A 12 -1.45 -10.97 2.77
N LYS A 13 -1.67 -10.33 3.93
CA LYS A 13 -0.67 -9.46 4.58
C LYS A 13 0.67 -10.15 4.85
N ASN A 14 0.60 -11.39 5.33
CA ASN A 14 1.73 -12.25 5.64
C ASN A 14 1.74 -13.45 4.67
N GLY A 15 1.74 -13.15 3.38
CA GLY A 15 1.84 -14.16 2.33
C GLY A 15 3.27 -14.68 2.17
N THR A 16 3.47 -15.59 1.22
CA THR A 16 4.82 -15.97 0.78
C THR A 16 5.49 -14.74 0.16
N PRO A 17 6.69 -14.33 0.62
CA PRO A 17 7.40 -13.19 0.06
C PRO A 17 7.57 -13.29 -1.46
N GLN A 18 7.33 -12.18 -2.16
CA GLN A 18 7.45 -12.08 -3.61
C GLN A 18 8.53 -11.06 -4.00
N PRO A 19 9.25 -11.29 -5.11
CA PRO A 19 10.18 -10.31 -5.66
C PRO A 19 9.45 -9.10 -6.22
N VAL A 20 10.11 -7.94 -6.14
CA VAL A 20 9.64 -6.72 -6.81
C VAL A 20 9.80 -6.88 -8.34
N PRO A 21 8.76 -6.60 -9.15
CA PRO A 21 8.84 -6.68 -10.60
C PRO A 21 9.96 -5.80 -11.18
N GLU A 22 10.82 -6.38 -12.02
CA GLU A 22 11.94 -5.66 -12.64
C GLU A 22 11.49 -4.67 -13.73
N ASP A 23 10.31 -4.90 -14.32
CA ASP A 23 9.71 -3.99 -15.30
C ASP A 23 9.16 -2.70 -14.65
N GLY A 24 9.13 -2.63 -13.33
CA GLY A 24 8.70 -1.45 -12.58
C GLY A 24 7.20 -1.24 -12.53
N PHE A 25 6.40 -2.28 -12.83
CA PHE A 25 4.95 -2.18 -12.80
C PHE A 25 4.31 -3.20 -11.85
N VAL A 26 3.41 -2.71 -11.01
CA VAL A 26 2.41 -3.56 -10.34
C VAL A 26 1.25 -3.78 -11.30
N LYS A 27 0.88 -5.05 -11.51
CA LYS A 27 -0.17 -5.43 -12.45
C LYS A 27 -1.43 -5.84 -11.72
N HIS A 28 -2.54 -5.25 -12.11
CA HIS A 28 -3.88 -5.66 -11.74
C HIS A 28 -4.56 -6.27 -12.97
N ASP A 29 -5.44 -7.26 -12.76
CA ASP A 29 -6.23 -7.85 -13.86
C ASP A 29 -6.96 -6.76 -14.65
N THR A 30 -7.63 -5.85 -13.93
CA THR A 30 -8.12 -4.56 -14.43
C THR A 30 -8.57 -3.69 -13.27
N LEU A 31 -8.53 -2.37 -13.42
CA LEU A 31 -9.26 -1.42 -12.56
C LEU A 31 -10.63 -1.02 -13.15
N GLY A 32 -11.00 -1.61 -14.28
CA GLY A 32 -12.30 -1.41 -14.92
C GLY A 32 -12.49 -0.01 -15.48
N THR A 33 -13.76 0.40 -15.60
CA THR A 33 -14.17 1.70 -16.14
C THR A 33 -15.28 2.37 -15.35
N SER A 34 -15.74 1.78 -14.23
CA SER A 34 -16.98 2.22 -13.54
C SER A 34 -16.78 2.75 -12.13
N HIS A 35 -15.56 2.68 -11.59
CA HIS A 35 -15.27 2.95 -10.18
C HIS A 35 -14.32 4.16 -10.04
N PRO A 36 -14.75 5.39 -10.39
CA PRO A 36 -13.88 6.56 -10.32
C PRO A 36 -13.39 6.80 -8.89
N GLY A 37 -12.13 7.21 -8.78
CA GLY A 37 -11.55 7.69 -7.54
C GLY A 37 -10.07 7.35 -7.35
N PRO A 38 -9.46 7.91 -6.30
CA PRO A 38 -8.02 7.93 -6.15
C PRO A 38 -7.46 6.56 -5.81
N CYS A 39 -6.27 6.27 -6.32
CA CYS A 39 -5.52 5.09 -5.92
C CYS A 39 -4.04 5.40 -5.64
N GLU A 40 -3.45 4.59 -4.77
CA GLU A 40 -2.08 4.73 -4.28
C GLU A 40 -1.41 3.37 -4.15
N ILE A 41 -0.09 3.34 -4.34
CA ILE A 41 0.75 2.20 -3.96
C ILE A 41 1.78 2.69 -2.96
N TRP A 42 1.95 1.91 -1.90
CA TRP A 42 2.87 2.13 -0.81
C TRP A 42 3.82 0.95 -0.71
N CYS A 43 5.10 1.24 -0.48
CA CYS A 43 6.12 0.27 -0.12
C CYS A 43 6.60 0.64 1.29
N ASP A 44 6.27 -0.23 2.26
CA ASP A 44 6.22 0.08 3.69
C ASP A 44 5.54 1.45 3.95
N ASP A 45 6.26 2.41 4.56
CA ASP A 45 5.74 3.73 4.91
C ASP A 45 5.93 4.78 3.78
N THR A 46 6.38 4.36 2.60
CA THR A 46 6.68 5.27 1.48
C THR A 46 5.68 5.09 0.34
N ARG A 47 4.94 6.15 -0.01
CA ARG A 47 4.08 6.16 -1.19
C ARG A 47 4.92 6.23 -2.46
N VAL A 48 4.82 5.21 -3.30
CA VAL A 48 5.57 5.07 -4.56
C VAL A 48 4.73 5.36 -5.80
N PHE A 49 3.40 5.45 -5.64
CA PHE A 49 2.48 5.77 -6.72
C PHE A 49 1.26 6.51 -6.18
N HIS A 50 0.72 7.44 -6.97
CA HIS A 50 -0.53 8.14 -6.69
C HIS A 50 -1.20 8.57 -8.00
N ASN A 51 -2.50 8.36 -8.11
CA ASN A 51 -3.34 8.99 -9.12
C ASN A 51 -4.71 9.36 -8.51
N VAL A 52 -5.27 10.48 -8.97
CA VAL A 52 -6.54 11.03 -8.47
C VAL A 52 -7.77 10.29 -8.99
N ASP A 53 -7.67 9.61 -10.13
CA ASP A 53 -8.70 8.72 -10.65
C ASP A 53 -8.07 7.54 -11.40
N CYS A 54 -8.27 6.32 -10.90
CA CYS A 54 -7.77 5.11 -11.54
C CYS A 54 -8.86 4.30 -12.27
N GLY A 55 -10.13 4.69 -12.17
CA GLY A 55 -11.27 3.88 -12.60
C GLY A 55 -11.93 4.33 -13.90
N LEU A 56 -12.63 5.46 -13.92
CA LEU A 56 -13.55 5.83 -15.02
C LEU A 56 -12.93 6.82 -16.02
N SER A 57 -12.21 7.83 -15.52
CA SER A 57 -11.59 8.88 -16.34
C SER A 57 -10.07 8.94 -16.22
N GLY A 58 -9.50 7.96 -15.51
CA GLY A 58 -8.08 7.82 -15.29
C GLY A 58 -7.29 7.42 -16.52
N GLU A 59 -5.98 7.64 -16.45
CA GLU A 59 -4.98 7.13 -17.41
C GLU A 59 -5.06 5.61 -17.62
N PHE A 60 -5.60 4.90 -16.62
CA PHE A 60 -5.64 3.44 -16.56
C PHE A 60 -7.00 2.82 -16.93
N ALA A 61 -8.00 3.65 -17.24
CA ALA A 61 -9.36 3.17 -17.50
C ALA A 61 -9.40 2.19 -18.68
N GLY A 62 -9.99 1.01 -18.46
CA GLY A 62 -10.13 -0.03 -19.48
C GLY A 62 -8.85 -0.82 -19.81
N GLN A 63 -7.74 -0.56 -19.13
CA GLN A 63 -6.52 -1.37 -19.30
C GLN A 63 -6.69 -2.77 -18.68
N ALA A 64 -6.27 -3.80 -19.41
CA ALA A 64 -6.27 -5.20 -18.97
C ALA A 64 -5.06 -5.95 -19.58
N PRO A 65 -3.99 -6.22 -18.80
CA PRO A 65 -3.82 -5.84 -17.40
C PRO A 65 -3.61 -4.33 -17.24
N THR A 66 -4.06 -3.79 -16.10
CA THR A 66 -3.68 -2.43 -15.69
C THR A 66 -2.27 -2.45 -15.11
N SER A 67 -1.37 -1.65 -15.67
CA SER A 67 0.02 -1.56 -15.21
C SER A 67 0.26 -0.23 -14.50
N LEU A 68 0.50 -0.28 -13.19
CA LEU A 68 0.76 0.91 -12.37
C LEU A 68 2.27 1.02 -12.09
N PRO A 69 2.94 2.12 -12.46
CA PRO A 69 4.37 2.27 -12.25
C PRO A 69 4.69 2.42 -10.76
N ILE A 70 5.82 1.87 -10.34
CA ILE A 70 6.35 1.99 -8.97
C ILE A 70 7.81 2.40 -8.97
N ASP A 71 8.25 3.02 -7.87
CA ASP A 71 9.67 3.14 -7.57
C ASP A 71 10.25 1.79 -7.14
N VAL A 72 10.87 1.09 -8.08
CA VAL A 72 11.51 -0.21 -7.87
C VAL A 72 12.58 -0.16 -6.79
N ALA A 73 13.36 0.92 -6.71
CA ALA A 73 14.45 1.01 -5.74
C ALA A 73 13.90 1.09 -4.32
N THR A 74 12.88 1.92 -4.11
CA THR A 74 12.16 2.00 -2.83
C THR A 74 11.54 0.65 -2.47
N CYS A 75 10.79 0.02 -3.38
CA CYS A 75 10.13 -1.24 -3.09
C CYS A 75 11.10 -2.41 -2.86
N LYS A 76 12.26 -2.46 -3.55
CA LYS A 76 13.29 -3.49 -3.30
C LYS A 76 13.90 -3.38 -1.90
N ALA A 77 13.87 -2.19 -1.30
CA ALA A 77 14.32 -1.95 0.07
C ALA A 77 13.22 -2.19 1.12
N SER A 78 12.00 -2.50 0.69
CA SER A 78 10.81 -2.63 1.55
C SER A 78 10.42 -4.08 1.83
N SER A 79 9.61 -4.26 2.87
CA SER A 79 9.09 -5.56 3.32
C SER A 79 7.65 -5.84 2.89
N GLN A 80 6.90 -4.79 2.54
CA GLN A 80 5.50 -4.87 2.16
C GLN A 80 5.18 -3.87 1.04
N LEU A 81 4.31 -4.29 0.12
CA LEU A 81 3.63 -3.42 -0.82
C LEU A 81 2.13 -3.39 -0.49
N VAL A 82 1.50 -2.23 -0.48
CA VAL A 82 0.05 -2.07 -0.30
C VAL A 82 -0.51 -1.18 -1.39
N PHE A 83 -1.57 -1.66 -2.05
CA PHE A 83 -2.39 -0.90 -2.97
C PHE A 83 -3.68 -0.46 -2.28
N TYR A 84 -4.00 0.81 -2.37
CA TYR A 84 -5.27 1.40 -1.95
C TYR A 84 -6.01 1.97 -3.14
N TRP A 85 -7.31 1.74 -3.22
CA TRP A 85 -8.18 2.41 -4.16
C TRP A 85 -9.53 2.69 -3.53
N LEU A 86 -9.98 3.94 -3.67
CA LEU A 86 -11.23 4.41 -3.10
C LEU A 86 -12.18 4.77 -4.23
N ALA A 87 -13.22 3.96 -4.45
CA ALA A 87 -14.24 4.27 -5.45
C ALA A 87 -15.33 5.16 -4.83
N LEU A 88 -15.53 6.32 -5.44
CA LEU A 88 -16.30 7.43 -4.87
C LEU A 88 -17.69 7.63 -5.50
N HIS A 89 -18.06 6.81 -6.48
CA HIS A 89 -19.30 6.97 -7.25
C HIS A 89 -20.59 6.74 -6.47
N VAL A 90 -20.55 6.02 -5.33
CA VAL A 90 -21.71 5.76 -4.46
C VAL A 90 -21.32 5.76 -2.98
N GLN A 91 -22.32 5.90 -2.10
CA GLN A 91 -22.16 5.75 -0.66
C GLN A 91 -22.72 4.39 -0.16
N PRO A 92 -22.10 3.76 0.85
CA PRO A 92 -20.78 4.11 1.38
C PRO A 92 -19.69 3.93 0.31
N TRP A 93 -18.60 4.71 0.41
CA TRP A 93 -17.48 4.56 -0.51
C TRP A 93 -16.94 3.13 -0.45
N GLN A 94 -16.53 2.61 -1.59
CA GLN A 94 -15.97 1.27 -1.69
C GLN A 94 -14.45 1.37 -1.58
N VAL A 95 -13.90 0.65 -0.62
CA VAL A 95 -12.46 0.62 -0.33
C VAL A 95 -11.90 -0.71 -0.83
N TYR A 96 -10.94 -0.63 -1.75
CA TYR A 96 -10.19 -1.78 -2.25
C TYR A 96 -8.78 -1.70 -1.70
N ILE A 97 -8.35 -2.75 -1.00
CA ILE A 97 -7.02 -2.85 -0.40
C ILE A 97 -6.43 -4.18 -0.84
N ASN A 98 -5.19 -4.20 -1.33
CA ASN A 98 -4.44 -5.43 -1.57
C ASN A 98 -3.01 -5.25 -1.06
N CYS A 99 -2.49 -6.24 -0.36
CA CYS A 99 -1.13 -6.24 0.18
C CYS A 99 -0.29 -7.40 -0.38
N VAL A 100 1.02 -7.20 -0.49
CA VAL A 100 1.98 -8.23 -0.87
C VAL A 100 3.17 -8.14 0.08
N THR A 101 3.56 -9.28 0.67
CA THR A 101 4.84 -9.38 1.38
C THR A 101 5.96 -9.40 0.34
N LEU A 102 6.93 -8.50 0.46
CA LEU A 102 8.09 -8.43 -0.44
C LEU A 102 9.26 -9.23 0.13
N ASP A 103 10.10 -9.80 -0.74
CA ASP A 103 11.35 -10.46 -0.35
C ASP A 103 12.53 -9.48 -0.16
N GLY A 104 12.26 -8.17 -0.40
CA GLY A 104 13.12 -7.06 -0.01
C GLY A 104 13.39 -7.05 1.49
N LYS A 105 14.52 -6.43 1.86
CA LYS A 105 15.15 -6.39 3.20
C LYS A 105 14.34 -7.10 4.29
N ALA A 106 14.70 -8.35 4.59
CA ALA A 106 14.08 -9.21 5.60
C ALA A 106 13.48 -8.39 6.73
N ALA A 107 12.15 -8.38 6.83
CA ALA A 107 11.33 -7.59 7.74
C ALA A 107 12.06 -7.28 9.04
N GLY A 108 12.79 -6.16 9.04
CA GLY A 108 13.49 -5.66 10.21
C GLY A 108 12.39 -5.14 11.10
N GLY A 109 11.92 -5.98 12.03
CA GLY A 109 10.84 -5.65 12.93
C GLY A 109 11.00 -4.23 13.45
N SER A 110 9.93 -3.46 13.35
CA SER A 110 9.81 -2.16 14.01
C SER A 110 10.14 -2.38 15.48
N THR A 111 11.40 -2.14 15.84
CA THR A 111 11.78 -1.94 17.22
C THR A 111 11.31 -0.55 17.53
N ASN A 112 10.09 -0.48 18.06
CA ASN A 112 9.64 0.65 18.84
C ASN A 112 10.63 0.78 20.01
N SER A 113 11.74 1.49 19.78
CA SER A 113 12.68 1.90 20.81
C SER A 113 11.96 2.96 21.64
N THR A 114 11.11 2.47 22.54
CA THR A 114 10.69 3.22 23.71
C THR A 114 11.94 3.43 24.54
N THR A 115 12.69 4.49 24.24
CA THR A 115 13.71 5.01 25.13
C THR A 115 12.99 5.44 26.39
N LYS A 116 12.97 4.56 27.40
CA LYS A 116 12.66 4.94 28.78
C LYS A 116 13.66 6.02 29.17
N VAL A 117 13.24 7.28 29.08
CA VAL A 117 13.94 8.39 29.71
C VAL A 117 13.74 8.20 31.22
N THR A 118 14.72 7.57 31.87
CA THR A 118 14.79 7.53 33.32
C THR A 118 15.14 8.93 33.80
N ALA A 119 14.14 9.70 34.21
CA ALA A 119 14.35 11.00 34.85
C ALA A 119 15.13 10.80 36.16
N LYS A 120 16.40 11.24 36.17
CA LYS A 120 17.15 11.45 37.41
C LYS A 120 16.52 12.65 38.13
N VAL A 121 15.86 12.38 39.26
CA VAL A 121 15.41 13.43 40.18
C VAL A 121 16.63 13.99 40.89
N THR A 122 17.06 15.19 40.51
CA THR A 122 17.99 16.02 41.28
C THR A 122 17.22 16.73 42.38
N LYS A 123 17.60 16.48 43.63
CA LYS A 123 17.13 17.22 44.81
C LYS A 123 17.82 18.58 44.84
N ALA A 124 17.03 19.66 44.81
CA ALA A 124 17.49 21.04 44.96
C ALA A 124 17.50 21.44 46.46
N PRO A 125 18.27 22.48 46.85
CA PRO A 125 18.64 22.79 48.25
C PRO A 125 17.48 23.29 49.12
#